data_AF-A0A1Y1ZIA9-F1
#
_entry.id   AF-A0A1Y1ZIA9-F1
#
_cell.length_a   1.000
_cell.length_b   1.000
_cell.length_c   1.000
_cell.angle_alpha   90.00
_cell.angle_beta   90.00
_cell.angle_gamma   90.00
#
_symmetry.space_group_name_H-M   'P 1'
#
loop_
_entity.id
_entity.type
_entity.pdbx_description
1 polymer ?
#
loop_
_entity_poly.entity_id
_entity_poly.type
_entity_poly.pdbx_seq_one_letter_code
_entity_poly.pdbx_strand_id
1 'polypeptide(L)'
;MFLSIFTGGIAHLRVGPDEVPFDAHSEVLCNISPFFKAALNRDWTEARTKLIALPDEDPDAFTLFLRFAYTGSPLHDDEKTTTLNLSRLWVMADKYQVPR
;
A
#
# COMPACT_ATOMS: atom_id res chain seq x y z
N MET A 1 -14.05 12.49 -1.16
CA MET A 1 -13.49 11.12 -1.03
C MET A 1 -13.29 10.43 -2.37
N PHE A 2 -14.23 10.47 -3.32
CA PHE A 2 -14.07 9.79 -4.64
C PHE A 2 -13.17 10.50 -5.68
N LEU A 3 -12.96 11.82 -5.60
CA LEU A 3 -12.11 12.52 -6.59
C LEU A 3 -10.60 12.31 -6.37
N SER A 4 -10.19 11.89 -5.17
CA SER A 4 -8.78 11.79 -4.76
C SER A 4 -8.06 10.55 -5.32
N ILE A 5 -8.78 9.58 -5.89
CA ILE A 5 -8.14 8.48 -6.64
C ILE A 5 -7.82 8.88 -8.08
N PHE A 6 -8.46 9.93 -8.61
CA PHE A 6 -8.25 10.42 -9.98
C PHE A 6 -7.29 11.62 -10.04
N THR A 7 -6.84 12.12 -8.89
CA THR A 7 -5.88 13.20 -8.76
C THR A 7 -4.64 12.71 -8.01
N GLY A 8 -3.47 13.28 -8.32
CA GLY A 8 -2.20 12.85 -7.72
C GLY A 8 -1.39 11.92 -8.64
N GLY A 9 -0.11 11.76 -8.31
CA GLY A 9 0.82 10.93 -9.10
C GLY A 9 0.78 9.45 -8.71
N ILE A 10 1.37 8.62 -9.55
CA ILE A 10 1.64 7.21 -9.24
C ILE A 10 2.92 7.10 -8.40
N ALA A 11 2.87 6.30 -7.35
CA ALA A 11 4.03 5.82 -6.62
C ALA A 11 4.38 4.42 -7.12
N HIS A 12 5.66 4.18 -7.34
CA HIS A 12 6.22 2.90 -7.72
C HIS A 12 6.74 2.23 -6.44
N LEU A 13 6.44 0.95 -6.24
CA LEU A 13 6.95 0.19 -5.10
C LEU A 13 7.69 -1.07 -5.57
N ARG A 14 8.71 -1.46 -4.81
CA ARG A 14 9.47 -2.70 -4.98
C ARG A 14 9.31 -3.51 -3.72
N VAL A 15 8.64 -4.66 -3.81
CA VAL A 15 8.18 -5.42 -2.66
C VAL A 15 8.87 -6.78 -2.63
N GLY A 16 9.38 -7.13 -1.45
CA GLY A 16 10.07 -8.38 -1.22
C GLY A 16 11.50 -8.40 -1.76
N PRO A 17 12.23 -9.50 -1.52
CA PRO A 17 13.64 -9.64 -1.90
C PRO A 17 13.85 -9.66 -3.41
N ASP A 18 12.83 -10.10 -4.17
CA ASP A 18 12.85 -10.15 -5.64
C ASP A 18 12.40 -8.82 -6.28
N GLU A 19 12.21 -7.75 -5.49
CA GLU A 19 11.84 -6.41 -5.95
C GLU A 19 10.60 -6.37 -6.85
N VAL A 20 9.57 -7.14 -6.49
CA VAL A 20 8.33 -7.27 -7.27
C VAL A 20 7.71 -5.88 -7.45
N PRO A 21 7.46 -5.43 -8.71
CA PRO A 21 6.93 -4.10 -8.98
C PRO A 21 5.45 -3.96 -8.61
N PHE A 22 5.11 -2.84 -7.98
CA PHE A 22 3.74 -2.39 -7.77
C PHE A 22 3.60 -0.92 -8.16
N ASP A 23 2.43 -0.57 -8.69
CA ASP A 23 2.05 0.81 -8.96
C ASP A 23 0.78 1.16 -8.19
N ALA A 24 0.79 2.27 -7.46
CA ALA A 24 -0.36 2.71 -6.68
C ALA A 24 -0.51 4.24 -6.70
N HIS A 25 -1.75 4.71 -6.54
CA HIS A 25 -2.01 6.14 -6.39
C HIS A 25 -1.37 6.64 -5.10
N SER A 26 -0.50 7.65 -5.23
CA SER A 26 0.19 8.24 -4.07
C SER A 26 -0.82 8.68 -3.00
N GLU A 27 -1.96 9.23 -3.43
CA GLU A 27 -2.98 9.75 -2.53
C GLU A 27 -3.69 8.63 -1.74
N VAL A 28 -3.90 7.46 -2.36
CA VAL A 28 -4.44 6.27 -1.66
C VAL A 28 -3.48 5.84 -0.56
N LEU A 29 -2.19 5.73 -0.87
CA LEU A 29 -1.16 5.35 0.12
C LEU A 29 -1.06 6.38 1.26
N CYS A 30 -1.01 7.68 0.92
CA CYS A 30 -0.96 8.77 1.90
C CYS A 30 -2.20 8.82 2.81
N ASN A 31 -3.38 8.47 2.28
CA ASN A 31 -4.62 8.50 3.03
C ASN A 31 -4.72 7.34 4.00
N ILE A 32 -4.32 6.14 3.59
CA ILE A 32 -4.39 4.96 4.47
C ILE A 32 -3.29 4.92 5.52
N SER A 33 -2.15 5.58 5.27
CA SER A 33 -0.95 5.39 6.09
C SER A 33 -0.16 6.70 6.30
N PRO A 34 0.04 7.13 7.56
CA PRO A 34 0.99 8.17 7.92
C PRO A 34 2.41 7.85 7.49
N PHE A 35 2.81 6.56 7.48
CA PHE A 35 4.12 6.13 6.98
C PHE A 35 4.28 6.48 5.51
N PHE A 36 3.35 6.04 4.65
CA PHE A 36 3.45 6.33 3.21
C PHE A 36 3.30 7.83 2.94
N LYS A 37 2.48 8.54 3.72
CA LYS A 37 2.43 10.01 3.68
C LYS A 37 3.78 10.64 4.00
N ALA A 38 4.51 10.14 5.00
CA ALA A 38 5.82 10.66 5.34
C ALA A 38 6.87 10.31 4.27
N ALA A 39 6.89 9.07 3.78
CA ALA A 39 7.80 8.62 2.74
C ALA A 39 7.62 9.45 1.45
N LEU A 40 6.39 9.56 0.97
CA LEU A 40 6.07 10.26 -0.28
C LEU A 40 6.23 11.80 -0.19
N ASN A 41 6.22 12.38 1.01
CA ASN A 41 6.46 13.81 1.20
C ASN A 41 7.93 14.16 1.45
N ARG A 42 8.74 13.24 1.99
CA ARG A 42 10.18 13.47 2.26
C ARG A 42 11.05 13.35 1.01
N ASP A 43 10.67 12.51 0.05
CA ASP A 43 11.51 12.18 -1.11
C ASP A 43 11.32 13.11 -2.33
N TRP A 44 10.81 14.33 -2.14
CA TRP A 44 10.49 15.23 -3.25
C TRP A 44 11.72 15.81 -4.00
N THR A 45 12.94 15.48 -3.57
CA THR A 45 14.18 15.88 -4.24
C THR A 45 14.52 15.04 -5.49
N GLU A 46 13.95 13.84 -5.66
CA GLU A 46 13.97 13.10 -6.93
C GLU A 46 12.63 13.26 -7.65
N ALA A 47 12.44 14.43 -8.25
CA ALA A 47 11.20 14.89 -8.89
C ALA A 47 10.70 14.06 -10.09
N ARG A 48 11.09 12.80 -10.27
CA ARG A 48 10.65 11.95 -11.39
C ARG A 48 10.29 10.51 -11.05
N THR A 49 10.71 9.97 -9.92
CA THR A 49 10.51 8.53 -9.67
C THR A 49 10.18 8.33 -8.20
N LYS A 50 8.89 8.41 -7.86
CA LYS A 50 8.36 8.15 -6.52
C LYS A 50 8.49 6.66 -6.15
N LEU A 51 9.72 6.18 -5.97
CA LEU A 51 10.03 4.77 -5.74
C LEU A 51 10.12 4.48 -4.23
N ILE A 52 9.38 3.49 -3.74
CA ILE A 52 9.44 3.00 -2.36
C ILE A 52 9.91 1.55 -2.36
N ALA A 53 11.02 1.25 -1.71
CA ALA A 53 11.50 -0.12 -1.53
C ALA A 53 11.01 -0.71 -0.20
N LEU A 54 10.42 -1.90 -0.27
CA LEU A 54 9.85 -2.68 0.84
C LEU A 54 10.40 -4.12 0.80
N PRO A 55 11.72 -4.32 1.01
CA PRO A 55 12.38 -5.61 0.79
C PRO A 55 11.94 -6.71 1.76
N ASP A 56 11.46 -6.35 2.94
CA ASP A 56 11.04 -7.29 3.99
C ASP A 56 9.58 -7.73 3.86
N GLU A 57 8.86 -7.27 2.84
CA GLU A 57 7.44 -7.56 2.66
C GLU A 57 7.19 -8.74 1.74
N ASP A 58 6.12 -9.47 2.06
CA ASP A 58 5.58 -10.52 1.20
C ASP A 58 4.68 -9.89 0.10
N PRO A 59 4.97 -10.09 -1.20
CA PRO A 59 4.18 -9.50 -2.28
C PRO A 59 2.69 -9.88 -2.27
N ASP A 60 2.36 -11.11 -1.85
CA ASP A 60 0.97 -11.56 -1.75
C ASP A 60 0.24 -10.84 -0.61
N ALA A 61 0.87 -10.71 0.55
CA ALA A 61 0.34 -9.91 1.65
C ALA A 61 0.18 -8.44 1.25
N PHE A 62 1.15 -7.87 0.51
CA PHE A 62 1.08 -6.48 0.05
C PHE A 62 -0.05 -6.25 -0.95
N THR A 63 -0.35 -7.25 -1.78
CA THR A 63 -1.51 -7.22 -2.70
C THR A 63 -2.82 -7.10 -1.93
N LEU A 64 -2.98 -7.87 -0.84
CA LEU A 64 -4.15 -7.78 0.03
C LEU A 64 -4.24 -6.41 0.72
N PHE A 65 -3.10 -5.88 1.17
CA PHE A 65 -3.00 -4.55 1.76
C PHE A 65 -3.43 -3.44 0.78
N LEU A 66 -2.92 -3.46 -0.45
CA LEU A 66 -3.32 -2.49 -1.48
C LEU A 66 -4.80 -2.61 -1.79
N ARG A 67 -5.33 -3.83 -1.94
CA ARG A 67 -6.77 -4.02 -2.15
C ARG A 67 -7.58 -3.37 -1.03
N PHE A 68 -7.24 -3.66 0.23
CA PHE A 68 -7.87 -3.03 1.38
C PHE A 68 -7.78 -1.50 1.32
N ALA A 69 -6.63 -0.95 0.89
CA ALA A 69 -6.45 0.49 0.72
C ALA A 69 -7.39 1.13 -0.32
N TYR A 70 -7.72 0.41 -1.40
CA TYR A 70 -8.60 0.91 -2.44
C TYR A 70 -10.09 0.73 -2.13
N THR A 71 -10.47 -0.38 -1.51
CA THR A 71 -11.89 -0.79 -1.40
C THR A 71 -12.44 -0.72 0.01
N GLY A 72 -11.58 -0.60 1.03
CA GLY A 72 -11.96 -0.80 2.43
C GLY A 72 -12.26 -2.26 2.80
N SER A 73 -12.08 -3.21 1.87
CA SER A 73 -12.27 -4.64 2.09
C SER A 73 -11.11 -5.43 1.49
N PRO A 74 -10.45 -6.32 2.25
CA PRO A 74 -9.37 -7.14 1.71
C PRO A 74 -9.87 -8.23 0.74
N LEU A 75 -11.18 -8.40 0.59
CA LEU A 75 -11.81 -9.51 -0.13
C LEU A 75 -12.52 -9.13 -1.43
N HIS A 76 -12.59 -10.10 -2.33
CA HIS A 76 -13.64 -10.18 -3.35
C HIS A 76 -14.86 -10.87 -2.72
N ASP A 77 -16.08 -10.52 -3.13
CA ASP A 77 -17.31 -11.09 -2.57
C ASP A 77 -17.37 -12.64 -2.65
N ASP A 78 -16.64 -13.25 -3.61
CA ASP A 78 -16.58 -14.70 -3.81
C ASP A 78 -15.38 -15.41 -3.15
N GLU A 79 -14.43 -14.68 -2.55
CA GLU A 79 -13.20 -15.26 -1.99
C GLU A 79 -13.28 -15.41 -0.46
N LYS A 80 -13.03 -16.62 0.05
CA LYS A 80 -12.96 -16.84 1.51
C LYS A 80 -11.61 -16.40 2.05
N THR A 81 -11.62 -15.37 2.90
CA THR A 81 -10.43 -15.01 3.67
C THR A 81 -10.09 -16.12 4.66
N THR A 82 -8.82 -16.52 4.67
CA THR A 82 -8.27 -17.38 5.71
C THR A 82 -7.87 -16.54 6.93
N THR A 83 -7.89 -17.15 8.11
CA THR A 83 -7.37 -16.50 9.35
C THR A 83 -5.93 -16.01 9.17
N LEU A 84 -5.13 -16.72 8.37
CA LEU A 84 -3.76 -16.33 8.04
C LEU A 84 -3.72 -15.00 7.27
N ASN A 85 -4.58 -14.82 6.27
CA ASN A 85 -4.64 -13.58 5.49
C ASN A 85 -5.04 -12.38 6.36
N LEU A 86 -6.01 -12.54 7.28
CA LEU A 86 -6.35 -11.48 8.25
C LEU A 86 -5.17 -11.15 9.15
N SER A 87 -4.47 -12.16 9.67
CA SER A 87 -3.33 -11.92 10.55
C SER A 87 -2.20 -11.17 9.85
N ARG A 88 -1.91 -11.51 8.59
CA ARG A 88 -0.90 -10.81 7.76
C ARG A 88 -1.31 -9.36 7.51
N LEU A 89 -2.57 -9.13 7.13
CA LEU A 89 -3.09 -7.78 6.91
C LEU A 89 -3.03 -6.93 8.18
N TRP A 90 -3.38 -7.51 9.33
CA TRP A 90 -3.28 -6.84 10.63
C TRP A 90 -1.85 -6.44 10.98
N VAL A 91 -0.88 -7.32 10.77
CA VAL A 91 0.54 -7.03 11.00
C VAL A 91 1.03 -5.93 10.07
N MET A 92 0.66 -5.96 8.79
CA MET A 92 0.98 -4.88 7.85
C MET A 92 0.33 -3.56 8.24
N ALA A 93 -0.94 -3.57 8.63
CA ALA A 93 -1.67 -2.38 9.03
C ALA A 93 -0.99 -1.69 10.23
N ASP A 94 -0.56 -2.46 11.23
CA ASP A 94 0.19 -1.95 12.37
C ASP A 94 1.57 -1.39 11.94
N LYS A 95 2.32 -2.15 11.14
CA LYS A 95 3.64 -1.75 10.62
C LYS A 95 3.57 -0.42 9.84
N TYR A 96 2.55 -0.26 9.00
CA TYR A 96 2.32 0.93 8.20
C TYR A 96 1.46 1.99 8.89
N GLN A 97 1.23 1.87 10.20
CA GLN A 97 0.53 2.86 11.02
C GLN A 97 -0.87 3.20 10.49
N VAL A 98 -1.57 2.23 9.89
CA VAL A 98 -2.93 2.43 9.39
C VAL A 98 -3.86 2.77 10.57
N PRO A 99 -4.56 3.92 10.54
CA PRO A 99 -5.49 4.29 11.60
C PRO A 99 -6.62 3.25 11.74
N ARG A 100 -7.05 3.02 12.99
CA ARG A 100 -8.19 2.14 13.31
C ARG A 100 -9.52 2.69 12.82
#